data_AF-A0A2F0A442-F1
#
_entry.id   AF-A0A2F0A442-F1
#
_cell.length_a   1.000
_cell.length_b   1.000
_cell.length_c   1.000
_cell.angle_alpha   90.00
_cell.angle_beta   90.00
_cell.angle_gamma   90.00
#
_symmetry.space_group_name_H-M   'P 1'
#
loop_
_entity.id
_entity.type
_entity.pdbx_description
1 polymer ?
#
loop_
_entity_poly.entity_id
_entity_poly.type
_entity_poly.pdbx_seq_one_letter_code
_entity_poly.pdbx_strand_id
1 'polypeptide(L)'
;MVSIKEPILPPNVLFREFESGRMSREEFHEAMSFHAIELIDEMEEHRRNPLEAFVESMRNKRLAFSLVRKHGEVVVREVFSVLSDVSGFPPARLLWNASHRHVPLHCFIRLKKKPIFRVRSLDVNKSSAKIDLEYQFDNASRITRERFLLKRGWHGNLYVEDRVIYSK
;
A
#
# COMPACT_ATOMS: atom_id res chain seq x y z
N MET A 1 -15.18 3.22 21.04
CA MET A 1 -13.90 2.48 21.18
C MET A 1 -14.02 1.21 20.34
N VAL A 2 -13.61 1.25 19.08
CA VAL A 2 -13.62 0.06 18.22
C VAL A 2 -12.45 -0.83 18.64
N SER A 3 -12.81 -2.01 19.12
CA SER A 3 -11.89 -3.05 19.57
C SER A 3 -11.04 -3.52 18.40
N ILE A 4 -9.71 -3.49 18.55
CA ILE A 4 -8.76 -4.08 17.61
C ILE A 4 -8.98 -5.59 17.65
N LYS A 5 -9.79 -6.15 16.73
CA LYS A 5 -9.92 -7.61 16.61
C LYS A 5 -9.89 -8.17 15.19
N GLU A 6 -10.10 -7.37 14.15
CA GLU A 6 -9.90 -7.83 12.77
C GLU A 6 -9.08 -6.81 11.96
N PRO A 7 -8.10 -7.27 11.17
CA PRO A 7 -7.36 -6.39 10.28
C PRO A 7 -8.30 -5.82 9.22
N ILE A 8 -8.29 -4.50 9.06
CA ILE A 8 -9.11 -3.81 8.07
C ILE A 8 -8.72 -4.32 6.68
N LEU A 9 -9.65 -4.98 6.01
CA LEU A 9 -9.41 -5.56 4.70
C LEU A 9 -9.23 -4.45 3.65
N PRO A 10 -8.27 -4.56 2.73
CA PRO A 10 -8.09 -3.59 1.67
C PRO A 10 -9.25 -3.68 0.65
N PRO A 11 -9.59 -2.59 -0.07
CA PRO A 11 -10.76 -2.54 -0.94
C PRO A 11 -10.85 -3.67 -1.98
N ASN A 12 -9.74 -4.06 -2.60
CA ASN A 12 -9.66 -5.20 -3.53
C ASN A 12 -10.09 -6.53 -2.90
N VAL A 13 -9.80 -6.76 -1.61
CA VAL A 13 -10.28 -7.94 -0.88
C VAL A 13 -11.76 -7.80 -0.56
N LEU A 14 -12.22 -6.63 -0.11
CA LEU A 14 -13.64 -6.38 0.17
C LEU A 14 -14.52 -6.67 -1.04
N PHE A 15 -14.13 -6.21 -2.23
CA PHE A 15 -14.85 -6.51 -3.47
C PHE A 15 -14.92 -8.01 -3.75
N ARG A 16 -13.80 -8.74 -3.61
CA ARG A 16 -13.79 -10.20 -3.82
C ARG A 16 -14.67 -10.95 -2.82
N GLU A 17 -14.66 -10.56 -1.54
CA GLU A 17 -15.50 -11.18 -0.52
C GLU A 17 -16.98 -10.94 -0.79
N PHE A 18 -17.36 -9.73 -1.17
CA PHE A 18 -18.72 -9.38 -1.57
C PHE A 18 -19.19 -10.13 -2.82
N GLU A 19 -18.38 -10.13 -3.89
CA GLU A 19 -18.70 -10.84 -5.14
C GLU A 19 -18.78 -12.35 -4.96
N SER A 20 -18.01 -12.91 -4.03
CA SER A 20 -18.06 -14.34 -3.69
C SER A 20 -19.27 -14.74 -2.83
N GLY A 21 -20.05 -13.77 -2.35
CA GLY A 21 -21.19 -14.00 -1.45
C GLY A 21 -20.80 -14.31 0.01
N ARG A 22 -19.52 -14.18 0.37
CA ARG A 22 -19.04 -14.38 1.75
C ARG A 22 -19.27 -13.17 2.65
N MET A 23 -19.56 -12.01 2.07
CA MET A 23 -19.84 -10.76 2.77
C MET A 23 -21.18 -10.21 2.30
N SER A 24 -22.02 -9.79 3.24
CA SER A 24 -23.29 -9.14 2.95
C SER A 24 -23.07 -7.72 2.41
N ARG A 25 -24.11 -7.15 1.79
CA ARG A 25 -24.06 -5.77 1.29
C ARG A 25 -23.86 -4.75 2.42
N GLU A 26 -24.46 -4.99 3.58
CA GLU A 26 -24.37 -4.10 4.74
C GLU A 26 -22.94 -4.08 5.30
N GLU A 27 -22.36 -5.27 5.52
CA GLU A 27 -20.95 -5.42 5.95
C GLU A 27 -19.98 -4.79 4.94
N PHE A 28 -20.23 -4.98 3.64
CA PHE A 28 -19.41 -4.37 2.60
C PHE A 28 -19.46 -2.84 2.64
N HIS A 29 -20.66 -2.25 2.74
CA HIS A 29 -20.80 -0.81 2.82
C HIS A 29 -20.18 -0.24 4.11
N GLU A 30 -20.33 -0.92 5.24
CA GLU A 30 -19.71 -0.53 6.50
C GLU A 30 -18.17 -0.53 6.37
N ALA A 31 -17.59 -1.62 5.88
CA ALA A 31 -16.15 -1.73 5.67
C ALA A 31 -15.60 -0.70 4.67
N MET A 32 -16.32 -0.46 3.57
CA MET A 32 -15.95 0.56 2.58
C MET A 32 -16.08 1.99 3.13
N SER A 33 -17.03 2.24 4.02
CA SER A 33 -17.20 3.56 4.63
C SER A 33 -15.97 3.99 5.42
N PHE A 34 -15.29 3.03 6.08
CA PHE A 34 -14.02 3.29 6.77
C PHE A 34 -12.95 3.87 5.82
N HIS A 35 -12.75 3.22 4.66
CA HIS A 35 -11.78 3.70 3.66
C HIS A 35 -12.17 5.05 3.07
N ALA A 36 -13.47 5.30 2.89
CA ALA A 36 -13.97 6.60 2.41
C ALA A 36 -13.71 7.72 3.44
N ILE A 37 -13.91 7.45 4.72
CA ILE A 37 -13.64 8.41 5.81
C ILE A 37 -12.14 8.74 5.88
N GLU A 38 -11.26 7.74 5.79
CA GLU A 38 -9.80 7.99 5.77
C GLU A 38 -9.38 8.93 4.62
N LEU A 39 -10.01 8.78 3.44
CA LEU A 39 -9.77 9.68 2.31
C LEU A 39 -10.29 11.10 2.57
N ILE A 40 -11.48 11.23 3.17
CA ILE A 40 -12.06 12.53 3.53
C ILE A 40 -11.18 13.24 4.55
N ASP A 41 -10.75 12.55 5.60
CA ASP A 41 -9.86 13.10 6.63
C ASP A 41 -8.55 13.59 6.01
N GLU A 42 -7.98 12.83 5.07
CA GLU A 42 -6.78 13.25 4.35
C GLU A 42 -7.02 14.52 3.52
N MET A 43 -8.16 14.62 2.84
CA MET A 43 -8.55 15.81 2.07
C MET A 43 -8.73 17.04 2.97
N GLU A 44 -9.37 16.88 4.12
CA GLU A 44 -9.51 17.97 5.10
C GLU A 44 -8.17 18.44 5.63
N GLU A 45 -7.26 17.52 5.95
CA GLU A 45 -5.91 17.86 6.41
C GLU A 45 -5.12 18.62 5.33
N HIS A 46 -5.22 18.19 4.07
CA HIS A 46 -4.60 18.90 2.94
C HIS A 46 -5.19 20.29 2.74
N ARG A 47 -6.50 20.45 2.97
CA ARG A 47 -7.15 21.77 2.94
C ARG A 47 -6.66 22.67 4.08
N ARG A 48 -6.43 22.12 5.28
CA ARG A 48 -5.92 22.89 6.45
C ARG A 48 -4.47 23.34 6.24
N ASN A 49 -3.61 22.46 5.70
CA ASN A 49 -2.17 22.72 5.52
C ASN A 49 -1.70 22.50 4.05
N PRO A 50 -2.11 23.37 3.10
CA PRO A 50 -1.86 23.16 1.67
C PRO A 50 -0.37 23.18 1.29
N LEU A 51 0.44 24.01 1.96
CA LEU A 51 1.88 24.09 1.70
C LEU A 51 2.60 22.78 2.07
N GLU A 52 2.25 22.21 3.22
CA GLU A 52 2.84 20.94 3.67
C GLU A 52 2.43 19.79 2.72
N ALA A 53 1.16 19.74 2.34
CA ALA A 53 0.65 18.78 1.36
C ALA A 53 1.38 18.88 0.00
N PHE A 54 1.64 20.10 -0.47
CA PHE A 54 2.39 20.33 -1.70
C PHE A 54 3.84 19.83 -1.61
N VAL A 55 4.54 20.15 -0.51
CA VAL A 55 5.92 19.71 -0.29
C VAL A 55 5.98 18.18 -0.19
N GLU A 56 5.05 17.54 0.51
CA GLU A 56 4.96 16.10 0.60
C GLU A 56 4.72 15.47 -0.78
N SER A 57 3.76 15.99 -1.55
CA SER A 57 3.49 15.55 -2.93
C SER A 57 4.75 15.64 -3.81
N MET A 58 5.51 16.73 -3.71
CA MET A 58 6.77 16.88 -4.44
C MET A 58 7.79 15.80 -4.06
N ARG A 59 7.96 15.50 -2.76
CA ARG A 59 8.89 14.46 -2.30
C ARG A 59 8.45 13.07 -2.78
N ASN A 60 7.16 12.77 -2.68
CA ASN A 60 6.59 11.50 -3.12
C ASN A 60 6.77 11.32 -4.63
N LYS A 61 6.55 12.38 -5.42
CA LYS A 61 6.82 12.39 -6.88
C LYS A 61 8.28 12.10 -7.19
N ARG A 62 9.23 12.69 -6.47
CA ARG A 62 10.66 12.42 -6.66
C ARG A 62 11.02 10.97 -6.36
N LEU A 63 10.50 10.40 -5.26
CA LEU A 63 10.75 8.99 -4.94
C LEU A 63 10.14 8.06 -5.99
N ALA A 64 8.87 8.29 -6.37
CA ALA A 64 8.21 7.53 -7.42
C ALA A 64 9.01 7.58 -8.74
N PHE A 65 9.44 8.78 -9.15
CA PHE A 65 10.25 8.97 -10.34
C PHE A 65 11.58 8.22 -10.26
N SER A 66 12.25 8.24 -9.10
CA SER A 66 13.48 7.48 -8.89
C SER A 66 13.29 5.97 -9.04
N LEU A 67 12.21 5.42 -8.45
CA LEU A 67 11.84 4.01 -8.60
C LEU A 67 11.55 3.65 -10.06
N VAL A 68 10.76 4.47 -10.75
CA VAL A 68 10.42 4.27 -12.17
C VAL A 68 11.67 4.35 -13.05
N ARG A 69 12.56 5.32 -12.82
CA ARG A 69 13.79 5.47 -13.60
C ARG A 69 14.71 4.25 -13.45
N LYS A 70 14.77 3.66 -12.26
CA LYS A 70 15.66 2.52 -11.97
C LYS A 70 15.06 1.17 -12.39
N HIS A 71 13.76 0.97 -12.24
CA HIS A 71 13.12 -0.35 -12.39
C HIS A 71 12.02 -0.41 -13.46
N GLY A 72 11.56 0.72 -13.98
CA GLY A 72 10.41 0.80 -14.87
C GLY A 72 9.07 0.82 -14.13
N GLU A 73 8.10 1.57 -14.65
CA GLU A 73 6.79 1.72 -14.02
C GLU A 73 6.02 0.40 -13.91
N VAL A 74 6.06 -0.43 -14.97
CA VAL A 74 5.35 -1.73 -15.01
C VAL A 74 5.79 -2.62 -13.85
N VAL A 75 7.10 -2.71 -13.61
CA VAL A 75 7.67 -3.54 -12.54
C VAL A 75 7.30 -3.00 -11.16
N VAL A 76 7.40 -1.68 -10.94
CA VAL A 76 7.04 -1.07 -9.65
C VAL A 76 5.56 -1.31 -9.34
N ARG A 77 4.68 -1.17 -10.34
CA ARG A 77 3.25 -1.46 -10.20
C ARG A 77 2.98 -2.94 -9.93
N GLU A 78 3.67 -3.85 -10.63
CA GLU A 78 3.54 -5.30 -10.41
C GLU A 78 3.88 -5.64 -8.95
N VAL A 79 5.01 -5.12 -8.45
CA VAL A 79 5.43 -5.30 -7.05
C VAL A 79 4.38 -4.75 -6.09
N PHE A 80 3.91 -3.52 -6.27
CA PHE A 80 2.90 -2.93 -5.38
C PHE A 80 1.55 -3.65 -5.45
N SER A 81 1.18 -4.18 -6.62
CA SER A 81 -0.05 -4.97 -6.79
C SER A 81 0.03 -6.30 -6.05
N VAL A 82 1.19 -6.97 -6.08
CA VAL A 82 1.38 -8.19 -5.28
C VAL A 82 1.31 -7.89 -3.78
N LEU A 83 1.90 -6.77 -3.34
CA LEU A 83 1.86 -6.35 -1.95
C LEU A 83 0.44 -5.97 -1.47
N SER A 84 -0.45 -5.54 -2.37
CA SER A 84 -1.83 -5.19 -2.01
C SER A 84 -2.72 -6.40 -1.70
N ASP A 85 -2.25 -7.60 -2.02
CA ASP A 85 -2.94 -8.87 -1.72
C ASP A 85 -2.38 -9.56 -0.46
N VAL A 86 -1.36 -8.99 0.20
CA VAL A 86 -0.75 -9.60 1.37
C VAL A 86 -1.63 -9.44 2.60
N SER A 87 -2.07 -10.57 3.18
CA SER A 87 -2.83 -10.58 4.44
C SER A 87 -1.98 -10.11 5.62
N GLY A 88 -2.58 -9.36 6.56
CA GLY A 88 -1.88 -8.82 7.72
C GLY A 88 -0.78 -7.81 7.37
N PHE A 89 -0.88 -7.15 6.21
CA PHE A 89 0.00 -6.07 5.79
C PHE A 89 -0.82 -4.78 5.66
N PRO A 90 -0.89 -3.93 6.70
CA PRO A 90 -1.74 -2.73 6.69
C PRO A 90 -1.56 -1.80 5.47
N PRO A 91 -0.34 -1.60 4.93
CA PRO A 91 -0.18 -0.80 3.72
C PRO A 91 -0.86 -1.36 2.47
N ALA A 92 -1.33 -2.61 2.46
CA ALA A 92 -2.14 -3.15 1.37
C ALA A 92 -3.36 -2.25 1.07
N ARG A 93 -3.94 -1.61 2.11
CA ARG A 93 -5.05 -0.67 2.00
C ARG A 93 -4.71 0.58 1.17
N LEU A 94 -3.45 0.95 1.09
CA LEU A 94 -2.96 2.05 0.25
C LEU A 94 -2.68 1.58 -1.19
N LEU A 95 -2.28 0.32 -1.37
CA LEU A 95 -1.78 -0.22 -2.64
C LEU A 95 -2.86 -0.91 -3.50
N TRP A 96 -4.10 -0.99 -3.02
CA TRP A 96 -5.18 -1.80 -3.64
C TRP A 96 -5.44 -1.53 -5.13
N ASN A 97 -5.18 -0.31 -5.60
CA ASN A 97 -5.34 0.09 -7.00
C ASN A 97 -4.00 0.32 -7.73
N ALA A 98 -2.88 -0.23 -7.24
CA ALA A 98 -1.57 -0.09 -7.86
C ALA A 98 -1.49 -0.61 -9.30
N SER A 99 -2.33 -1.57 -9.65
CA SER A 99 -2.48 -2.12 -11.00
C SER A 99 -3.11 -1.13 -11.99
N HIS A 100 -3.85 -0.12 -11.50
CA HIS A 100 -4.50 0.88 -12.34
C HIS A 100 -3.50 1.93 -12.84
N ARG A 101 -3.21 1.90 -14.14
CA ARG A 101 -2.23 2.80 -14.79
C ARG A 101 -2.54 4.29 -14.62
N HIS A 102 -3.81 4.66 -14.52
CA HIS A 102 -4.23 6.06 -14.37
C HIS A 102 -3.95 6.61 -12.96
N VAL A 103 -3.74 5.76 -11.96
CA VAL A 103 -3.40 6.19 -10.60
C VAL A 103 -1.90 6.47 -10.54
N PRO A 104 -1.46 7.71 -10.29
CA PRO A 104 -0.04 8.03 -10.25
C PRO A 104 0.70 7.28 -9.13
N LEU A 105 1.88 6.72 -9.43
CA LEU A 105 2.65 5.95 -8.44
C LEU A 105 2.99 6.71 -7.15
N HIS A 106 3.10 8.04 -7.23
CA HIS A 106 3.40 8.87 -6.06
C HIS A 106 2.26 8.93 -5.04
N CYS A 107 1.02 8.56 -5.42
CA CYS A 107 -0.11 8.46 -4.51
C CYS A 107 0.04 7.31 -3.51
N PHE A 108 0.85 6.30 -3.84
CA PHE A 108 1.13 5.15 -2.97
C PHE A 108 2.21 5.41 -1.94
N ILE A 109 2.97 6.49 -2.07
CA ILE A 109 4.12 6.78 -1.23
C ILE A 109 3.72 7.84 -0.21
N ARG A 110 4.09 7.64 1.05
CA ARG A 110 3.82 8.59 2.14
C ARG A 110 5.07 8.69 3.02
N LEU A 111 5.91 9.69 2.75
CA LEU A 111 7.24 9.77 3.35
C LEU A 111 7.20 10.30 4.79
N LYS A 112 6.44 11.35 5.07
CA LYS A 112 6.40 11.99 6.39
C LYS A 112 5.03 11.95 7.03
N LYS A 113 3.97 12.10 6.23
CA LYS A 113 2.60 12.17 6.73
C LYS A 113 2.08 10.77 7.08
N LYS A 114 1.33 10.65 8.18
CA LYS A 114 0.66 9.39 8.54
C LYS A 114 -0.54 9.12 7.61
N PRO A 115 -0.86 7.86 7.32
CA PRO A 115 -0.01 6.68 7.54
C PRO A 115 1.29 6.76 6.72
N ILE A 116 2.42 6.37 7.32
CA ILE A 116 3.73 6.41 6.66
C ILE A 116 3.89 5.15 5.81
N PHE A 117 4.37 5.30 4.58
CA PHE A 117 4.77 4.21 3.70
C PHE A 117 5.99 4.62 2.87
N ARG A 118 7.12 3.96 3.12
CA ARG A 118 8.41 4.25 2.49
C ARG A 118 8.99 3.00 1.86
N VAL A 119 9.44 3.13 0.62
CA VAL A 119 10.31 2.15 -0.02
C VAL A 119 11.76 2.52 0.30
N ARG A 120 12.46 1.68 1.07
CA ARG A 120 13.89 1.91 1.40
C ARG A 120 14.79 1.45 0.27
N SER A 121 14.51 0.25 -0.23
CA SER A 121 15.24 -0.36 -1.33
C SER A 121 14.29 -1.24 -2.12
N LEU A 122 14.51 -1.22 -3.43
CA LEU A 122 13.92 -2.15 -4.37
C LEU A 122 15.07 -2.66 -5.24
N ASP A 123 15.21 -3.98 -5.29
CA ASP A 123 16.14 -4.69 -6.14
C ASP A 123 15.32 -5.65 -6.99
N VAL A 124 15.43 -5.54 -8.32
CA VAL A 124 14.64 -6.36 -9.25
C VAL A 124 15.57 -7.07 -10.22
N ASN A 125 15.36 -8.37 -10.34
CA ASN A 125 15.98 -9.25 -11.31
C ASN A 125 14.91 -9.82 -12.25
N LYS A 126 15.33 -10.58 -13.28
CA LYS A 126 14.40 -11.17 -14.27
C LYS A 126 13.30 -12.02 -13.62
N SER A 127 13.64 -12.81 -12.60
CA SER A 127 12.76 -13.79 -11.98
C SER A 127 12.35 -13.46 -10.55
N SER A 128 12.80 -12.34 -9.98
CA SER A 128 12.56 -12.01 -8.58
C SER A 128 12.64 -10.51 -8.30
N ALA A 129 12.01 -10.09 -7.21
CA ALA A 129 12.15 -8.74 -6.67
C ALA A 129 12.30 -8.82 -5.15
N LYS A 130 13.20 -8.02 -4.58
CA LYS A 130 13.34 -7.84 -3.14
C LYS A 130 13.01 -6.40 -2.80
N ILE A 131 12.10 -6.19 -1.87
CA ILE A 131 11.68 -4.86 -1.44
C ILE A 131 11.79 -4.75 0.08
N ASP A 132 12.48 -3.71 0.54
CA ASP A 132 12.56 -3.34 1.95
C ASP A 132 11.70 -2.10 2.18
N LEU A 133 10.79 -2.18 3.15
CA LEU A 133 9.76 -1.19 3.43
C LEU A 133 9.87 -0.68 4.86
N GLU A 134 9.43 0.56 5.06
CA GLU A 134 9.05 1.09 6.37
C GLU A 134 7.63 1.60 6.32
N TYR A 135 6.84 1.30 7.36
CA TYR A 135 5.50 1.83 7.44
C TYR A 135 5.04 2.07 8.87
N GLN A 136 4.03 2.94 9.01
CA GLN A 136 3.34 3.22 10.26
C GLN A 136 1.87 3.47 9.95
N PHE A 137 1.01 2.52 10.30
CA PHE A 137 -0.43 2.52 10.05
C PHE A 137 -1.20 2.34 11.36
N ASP A 138 -2.50 2.59 11.35
CA ASP A 138 -3.43 2.31 12.45
C ASP A 138 -2.99 2.89 13.80
N ASN A 139 -2.40 4.09 13.77
CA ASN A 139 -1.82 4.78 14.93
C ASN A 139 -0.75 3.97 15.69
N ALA A 140 -0.08 3.03 15.03
CA ALA A 140 1.04 2.29 15.59
C ALA A 140 2.07 3.24 16.21
N SER A 141 2.54 2.92 17.42
CA SER A 141 3.48 3.76 18.16
C SER A 141 4.88 3.80 17.53
N ARG A 142 5.26 2.75 16.80
CA ARG A 142 6.57 2.58 16.17
C ARG A 142 6.44 2.35 14.67
N ILE A 143 7.50 2.68 13.94
CA ILE A 143 7.63 2.35 12.52
C ILE A 143 8.00 0.86 12.42
N THR A 144 7.19 0.11 11.69
CA THR A 144 7.47 -1.28 11.34
C THR A 144 8.38 -1.33 10.13
N ARG A 145 9.34 -2.26 10.15
CA ARG A 145 10.23 -2.53 9.02
C ARG A 145 9.98 -3.95 8.54
N GLU A 146 9.89 -4.09 7.23
CA GLU A 146 9.53 -5.36 6.64
C GLU A 146 10.23 -5.55 5.30
N ARG A 147 10.70 -6.77 5.06
CA ARG A 147 11.27 -7.19 3.79
C ARG A 147 10.36 -8.22 3.15
N PHE A 148 10.14 -8.05 1.86
CA PHE A 148 9.50 -9.05 1.01
C PHE A 148 10.49 -9.55 -0.04
N LEU A 149 10.53 -10.86 -0.22
CA LEU A 149 11.12 -11.52 -1.37
C LEU A 149 9.97 -12.00 -2.26
N LEU A 150 9.98 -11.54 -3.50
CA LEU A 150 9.01 -11.88 -4.52
C LEU A 150 9.68 -12.71 -5.61
N LYS A 151 8.95 -13.67 -6.15
CA LYS A 151 9.43 -14.54 -7.23
C LYS A 151 8.41 -14.64 -8.34
N ARG A 152 8.88 -14.73 -9.58
CA ARG A 152 8.01 -14.99 -10.73
C ARG A 152 7.62 -16.47 -10.73
N GLY A 153 6.34 -16.73 -10.74
CA GLY A 153 5.79 -18.05 -11.00
C GLY A 153 5.92 -18.44 -12.46
N TRP A 154 5.55 -19.68 -12.77
CA TRP A 154 5.57 -20.22 -14.12
C TRP A 154 4.63 -19.47 -15.10
N HIS A 155 3.52 -18.94 -14.60
CA HIS A 155 2.61 -18.06 -15.34
C HIS A 155 3.14 -16.63 -15.56
N GLY A 156 4.36 -16.33 -15.12
CA GLY A 156 4.99 -15.01 -15.28
C GLY A 156 4.67 -13.98 -14.19
N ASN A 157 3.61 -14.21 -13.39
CA ASN A 157 3.19 -13.32 -12.30
C ASN A 157 4.14 -13.40 -11.09
N LEU A 158 4.42 -12.25 -10.47
CA LEU A 158 5.09 -12.21 -9.17
C LEU A 158 4.17 -12.71 -8.03
N TYR A 159 4.73 -13.41 -7.06
CA TYR A 159 4.10 -13.76 -5.79
C TYR A 159 5.09 -13.59 -4.64
N VAL A 160 4.59 -13.47 -3.41
CA VAL A 160 5.44 -13.41 -2.20
C VAL A 160 6.00 -14.79 -1.90
N GLU A 161 7.33 -14.94 -1.97
CA GLU A 161 8.05 -16.15 -1.59
C GLU A 161 8.44 -16.13 -0.11
N ASP A 162 8.92 -14.99 0.39
CA ASP A 162 9.33 -14.83 1.78
C ASP A 162 8.99 -13.43 2.30
N ARG A 163 8.74 -13.36 3.61
CA ARG A 163 8.29 -12.16 4.34
C ARG A 163 8.96 -12.12 5.71
N VAL A 164 9.78 -11.11 5.94
CA VAL A 164 10.52 -10.94 7.19
C VAL A 164 10.18 -9.60 7.84
N ILE A 165 9.58 -9.65 9.03
CA ILE A 165 9.33 -8.47 9.85
C ILE A 165 10.52 -8.26 10.78
N TYR A 166 11.13 -7.08 10.71
CA TYR A 166 12.19 -6.71 11.64
C TYR A 166 11.58 -6.12 12.90
N SER A 167 11.48 -6.93 13.96
CA SER A 167 11.18 -6.41 15.30
C SER A 167 12.37 -5.58 15.80
N LYS A 168 12.07 -4.37 16.28
CA LYS A 168 13.00 -3.53 17.04
C LYS A 168 12.68 -3.62 18.52
#